data_AF-A0A9P0KMN7-F1
#
_entry.id   AF-A0A9P0KMN7-F1
#
_cell.length_a   1.000
_cell.length_b   1.000
_cell.length_c   1.000
_cell.angle_alpha   90.00
_cell.angle_beta   90.00
_cell.angle_gamma   90.00
#
_symmetry.space_group_name_H-M   'P 1'
#
loop_
_entity.id
_entity.type
_entity.pdbx_description
1 polymer ?
#
loop_
_entity_poly.entity_id
_entity_poly.type
_entity_poly.pdbx_seq_one_letter_code
_entity_poly.pdbx_strand_id
1 'polypeptide(L)'
;MDDKLNWKQHLSKKRKQMDLKSKELNWLIGRKSKLSIENKLLIYKAIIKPIWTYGIELWGCASKSNLSIIRRAQSKILRSIADAPWYVSNEPLHRDLKIPFIREVIMERSCKHHDRLSDHPNPLLPLLLDPTETRRLKRKLPLDLQD
;
A
#
# COMPACT_ATOMS: atom_id res chain seq x y z
N MET A 1 -7.22 19.93 -2.22
CA MET A 1 -7.35 18.75 -1.33
C MET A 1 -8.55 17.93 -1.81
N ASP A 2 -8.76 16.68 -1.38
CA ASP A 2 -9.96 15.92 -1.75
C ASP A 2 -11.09 16.26 -0.78
N ASP A 3 -12.06 17.06 -1.21
CA ASP A 3 -13.12 17.62 -0.37
C ASP A 3 -13.98 16.55 0.33
N LYS A 4 -14.00 15.32 -0.21
CA LYS A 4 -14.80 14.20 0.31
C LYS A 4 -13.96 13.14 1.01
N LEU A 5 -12.64 13.32 1.11
CA LEU A 5 -11.69 12.37 1.70
C LEU A 5 -11.88 10.92 1.21
N ASN A 6 -12.28 10.74 -0.05
CA ASN A 6 -12.55 9.42 -0.61
C ASN A 6 -11.27 8.74 -1.14
N TRP A 7 -10.19 9.51 -1.26
CA TRP A 7 -8.87 9.10 -1.72
C TRP A 7 -8.84 8.57 -3.16
N LYS A 8 -9.95 8.64 -3.91
CA LYS A 8 -10.08 8.07 -5.26
C LYS A 8 -9.10 8.73 -6.23
N GLN A 9 -9.08 10.07 -6.26
CA GLN A 9 -8.17 10.81 -7.14
C GLN A 9 -6.71 10.58 -6.74
N HIS A 10 -6.43 10.57 -5.44
CA HIS A 10 -5.10 10.30 -4.91
C HIS A 10 -4.60 8.91 -5.33
N LEU A 11 -5.40 7.86 -5.09
CA LEU A 11 -5.06 6.49 -5.43
C LEU A 11 -4.94 6.27 -6.94
N SER A 12 -5.77 6.94 -7.74
CA SER A 12 -5.63 6.93 -9.21
C SER A 12 -4.29 7.51 -9.65
N LYS A 13 -3.88 8.65 -9.06
CA LYS A 13 -2.55 9.25 -9.31
C LYS A 13 -1.42 8.32 -8.87
N LYS A 14 -1.50 7.73 -7.68
CA LYS A 14 -0.50 6.75 -7.18
C LYS A 14 -0.39 5.53 -8.09
N ARG A 15 -1.52 4.97 -8.53
CA ARG A 15 -1.54 3.88 -9.51
C ARG A 15 -0.87 4.28 -10.83
N LYS A 16 -1.16 5.48 -11.36
CA LYS A 16 -0.53 5.97 -12.58
C LYS A 16 0.99 6.12 -12.40
N GLN A 17 1.42 6.64 -11.26
CA GLN A 17 2.84 6.76 -10.92
C GLN A 17 3.53 5.40 -10.85
N MET A 18 2.92 4.41 -10.21
CA MET A 18 3.42 3.03 -10.18
C MET A 18 3.55 2.44 -11.59
N ASP A 19 2.54 2.62 -12.44
CA ASP A 19 2.55 2.11 -13.81
C ASP A 19 3.66 2.75 -14.64
N LEU A 20 3.84 4.08 -14.55
CA LEU A 20 4.91 4.78 -15.24
C LEU A 20 6.28 4.28 -14.79
N LYS A 21 6.52 4.20 -13.48
CA LYS A 21 7.80 3.71 -12.94
C LYS A 21 8.05 2.24 -13.28
N SER A 22 7.02 1.41 -13.29
CA SER A 22 7.14 0.00 -13.70
C SER A 22 7.48 -0.14 -15.18
N LYS A 23 6.94 0.72 -16.05
CA LYS A 23 7.29 0.76 -17.47
C LYS A 23 8.74 1.21 -17.70
N GLU A 24 9.15 2.27 -17.02
CA GLU A 24 10.53 2.78 -17.06
C GLU A 24 11.55 1.71 -16.63
N LEU A 25 11.24 0.93 -15.60
CA LEU A 25 12.10 -0.12 -15.08
C LEU A 25 11.86 -1.49 -15.74
N ASN A 26 11.00 -1.59 -16.75
CA ASN A 26 10.56 -2.88 -17.29
C ASN A 26 11.73 -3.72 -17.85
N TRP A 27 12.79 -3.07 -18.32
CA TRP A 27 14.01 -3.74 -18.78
C TRP A 27 14.78 -4.44 -17.65
N LEU A 28 14.64 -3.97 -16.39
CA LEU A 28 15.24 -4.57 -15.20
C LEU A 28 14.34 -5.59 -14.53
N ILE A 29 13.08 -5.22 -14.27
CA ILE A 29 12.17 -6.03 -13.44
C ILE A 29 11.21 -6.90 -14.26
N GLY A 30 11.17 -6.73 -15.58
CA GLY A 30 10.28 -7.46 -16.46
C GLY A 30 10.68 -8.91 -16.67
N ARG A 31 9.79 -9.65 -17.34
CA ARG A 31 9.93 -11.08 -17.65
C ARG A 31 11.18 -11.40 -18.47
N LYS A 32 11.52 -10.53 -19.43
CA LYS A 32 12.68 -10.71 -20.32
C LYS A 32 14.03 -10.41 -19.66
N SER A 33 14.03 -9.80 -18.48
CA SER A 33 15.26 -9.48 -17.75
C SER A 33 15.93 -10.74 -17.23
N LYS A 34 17.25 -10.82 -17.40
CA LYS A 34 18.11 -11.93 -16.94
C LYS A 34 18.50 -11.85 -15.46
N LEU A 35 18.10 -10.80 -14.75
CA LEU A 35 18.37 -10.66 -13.32
C LEU A 35 17.68 -11.76 -12.50
N SER A 36 18.29 -12.13 -11.38
CA SER A 36 17.64 -13.01 -10.40
C SER A 36 16.35 -12.37 -9.86
N ILE A 37 15.39 -13.21 -9.46
CA ILE A 37 14.12 -12.75 -8.88
C ILE A 37 14.38 -11.87 -7.64
N GLU A 38 15.37 -12.23 -6.82
CA GLU A 38 15.77 -11.49 -5.63
C GLU A 38 16.20 -10.04 -5.95
N ASN A 39 17.02 -9.86 -6.98
CA ASN A 39 17.46 -8.54 -7.43
C ASN A 39 16.30 -7.72 -8.00
N LYS A 40 15.40 -8.36 -8.76
CA LYS A 40 14.17 -7.70 -9.25
C LYS A 40 13.26 -7.26 -8.09
N LEU A 41 13.12 -8.11 -7.07
CA LEU A 41 12.36 -7.80 -5.86
C LEU A 41 13.00 -6.68 -5.05
N LEU A 42 14.34 -6.62 -4.98
CA LEU A 42 15.06 -5.54 -4.32
C LEU A 42 14.74 -4.19 -4.98
N ILE A 43 14.77 -4.13 -6.32
CA ILE A 43 14.40 -2.94 -7.09
C ILE A 43 12.93 -2.55 -6.82
N TYR A 44 12.02 -3.53 -6.80
CA TYR A 44 10.62 -3.29 -6.46
C TYR A 44 10.47 -2.69 -5.05
N LYS A 45 11.15 -3.26 -4.05
CA LYS A 45 11.10 -2.80 -2.64
C LYS A 45 11.70 -1.41 -2.49
N ALA A 46 12.76 -1.09 -3.22
CA ALA A 46 13.47 0.18 -3.11
C ALA A 46 12.76 1.33 -3.85
N ILE A 47 12.21 1.08 -5.04
CA ILE A 47 11.73 2.16 -5.92
C ILE A 47 10.21 2.19 -6.01
N ILE A 48 9.56 1.04 -6.21
CA ILE A 48 8.12 0.98 -6.50
C ILE A 48 7.30 0.95 -5.21
N LYS A 49 7.72 0.16 -4.23
CA LYS A 49 7.01 0.02 -2.94
C LYS A 49 6.80 1.37 -2.23
N PRO A 50 7.78 2.29 -2.16
CA PRO A 50 7.58 3.59 -1.52
C PRO A 50 6.51 4.46 -2.18
N ILE A 51 6.26 4.32 -3.50
CA ILE A 51 5.25 5.11 -4.22
C ILE A 51 3.88 4.97 -3.56
N TRP A 52 3.49 3.73 -3.24
CA TRP A 52 2.22 3.40 -2.60
C TRP A 52 2.35 3.11 -1.10
N THR A 53 3.54 3.03 -0.52
CA THR A 53 3.64 2.95 0.95
C THR A 53 3.60 4.35 1.57
N TYR A 54 3.99 5.38 0.81
CA TYR A 54 3.95 6.75 1.30
C TYR A 54 2.54 7.22 1.63
N GLY A 55 2.36 7.72 2.85
CA GLY A 55 1.09 8.23 3.36
C GLY A 55 0.02 7.16 3.59
N ILE A 56 0.40 5.87 3.62
CA ILE A 56 -0.54 4.75 3.77
C ILE A 56 -1.32 4.80 5.09
N GLU A 57 -0.74 5.41 6.12
CA GLU A 57 -1.40 5.68 7.42
C GLU A 57 -2.62 6.61 7.25
N LEU A 58 -2.59 7.53 6.29
CA LEU A 58 -3.71 8.44 6.00
C LEU A 58 -4.73 7.80 5.06
N TRP A 59 -4.29 7.39 3.87
CA TRP A 59 -5.22 6.92 2.84
C TRP A 59 -5.58 5.44 2.96
N GLY A 60 -4.92 4.67 3.84
CA GLY A 60 -5.22 3.27 4.12
C GLY A 60 -6.66 3.04 4.61
N CYS A 61 -7.32 4.09 5.08
CA CYS A 61 -8.75 4.10 5.45
C CYS A 61 -9.71 4.19 4.25
N ALA A 62 -9.20 4.30 3.02
CA ALA A 62 -10.02 4.33 1.81
C ALA A 62 -10.90 3.08 1.67
N SER A 63 -11.96 3.19 0.86
CA SER A 63 -12.85 2.06 0.60
C SER A 63 -12.10 0.86 0.01
N LYS A 64 -12.59 -0.36 0.28
CA LYS A 64 -12.06 -1.60 -0.29
C LYS A 64 -11.95 -1.53 -1.82
N SER A 65 -12.93 -0.91 -2.49
CA SER A 65 -12.94 -0.70 -3.93
C SER A 65 -11.79 0.20 -4.41
N ASN A 66 -11.48 1.27 -3.69
CA ASN A 66 -10.37 2.16 -4.03
C ASN A 66 -9.01 1.51 -3.73
N LEU A 67 -8.87 0.81 -2.60
CA LEU A 67 -7.66 0.03 -2.27
C LEU A 67 -7.39 -1.07 -3.30
N SER A 68 -8.44 -1.65 -3.89
CA SER A 68 -8.32 -2.68 -4.93
C SER A 68 -7.55 -2.21 -6.17
N ILE A 69 -7.50 -0.89 -6.43
CA ILE A 69 -6.76 -0.29 -7.54
C ILE A 69 -5.26 -0.52 -7.35
N ILE A 70 -4.74 -0.19 -6.17
CA ILE A 70 -3.32 -0.38 -5.84
C ILE A 70 -3.01 -1.88 -5.71
N ARG A 71 -3.91 -2.67 -5.11
CA ARG A 71 -3.75 -4.13 -4.98
C ARG A 71 -3.53 -4.78 -6.34
N ARG A 72 -4.38 -4.47 -7.32
CA ARG A 72 -4.25 -4.99 -8.69
C ARG A 72 -2.95 -4.54 -9.35
N ALA A 73 -2.54 -3.29 -9.14
CA ALA A 73 -1.26 -2.79 -9.66
C ALA A 73 -0.07 -3.55 -9.06
N GLN A 74 -0.05 -3.75 -7.74
CA GLN A 74 0.97 -4.56 -7.05
C GLN A 74 1.04 -5.98 -7.63
N SER A 75 -0.08 -6.70 -7.67
CA SER A 75 -0.09 -8.08 -8.17
C SER A 75 0.31 -8.19 -9.64
N LYS A 76 0.01 -7.18 -10.47
CA LYS A 76 0.48 -7.14 -11.87
C LYS A 76 2.00 -7.03 -11.95
N ILE A 77 2.60 -6.17 -11.12
CA ILE A 77 4.06 -5.97 -11.08
C ILE A 77 4.76 -7.23 -10.56
N LEU A 78 4.28 -7.81 -9.45
CA LEU A 78 4.85 -9.04 -8.89
C LEU A 78 4.79 -10.21 -9.88
N ARG A 79 3.67 -10.34 -10.61
CA ARG A 79 3.52 -11.35 -11.66
C ARG A 79 4.49 -11.13 -12.83
N SER A 80 4.85 -9.88 -13.14
CA SER A 80 5.87 -9.58 -14.14
C SER A 80 7.28 -9.97 -13.66
N ILE A 81 7.56 -9.76 -12.37
CA ILE A 81 8.84 -10.09 -11.75
C ILE A 81 9.08 -11.60 -11.70
N ALA A 82 8.06 -12.37 -11.29
CA ALA A 82 8.13 -13.82 -11.17
C ALA A 82 7.89 -14.57 -12.49
N ASP A 83 7.60 -13.86 -13.57
CA ASP A 83 7.11 -14.44 -14.84
C ASP A 83 5.95 -15.44 -14.67
N ALA A 84 5.07 -15.15 -13.71
CA ALA A 84 4.01 -16.08 -13.35
C ALA A 84 2.86 -16.06 -14.39
N PRO A 85 2.31 -17.23 -14.78
CA PRO A 85 1.13 -17.34 -15.63
C PRO A 85 -0.12 -16.66 -15.03
N TRP A 86 -1.12 -16.40 -15.87
CA TRP A 86 -2.35 -15.69 -15.48
C TRP A 86 -3.22 -16.50 -14.51
N TYR A 87 -3.18 -17.84 -14.59
CA TYR A 87 -3.96 -18.75 -13.76
C TYR A 87 -3.37 -18.94 -12.35
N VAL A 88 -2.14 -18.49 -12.11
CA VAL A 88 -1.54 -18.53 -10.78
C VAL A 88 -2.23 -17.50 -9.90
N SER A 89 -2.82 -17.98 -8.81
CA SER A 89 -3.45 -17.14 -7.78
C SER A 89 -2.45 -16.17 -7.18
N ASN A 90 -2.93 -15.02 -6.69
CA ASN A 90 -2.06 -14.04 -6.05
C ASN A 90 -1.55 -14.54 -4.69
N GLU A 91 -2.26 -15.45 -4.02
CA GLU A 91 -1.87 -15.98 -2.71
C GLU A 91 -0.50 -16.66 -2.70
N PRO A 92 -0.25 -17.71 -3.53
CA PRO A 92 1.07 -18.33 -3.62
C PRO A 92 2.14 -17.34 -4.12
N LEU A 93 1.79 -16.46 -5.05
CA LEU A 93 2.71 -15.44 -5.55
C LEU A 93 3.24 -14.53 -4.43
N HIS A 94 2.36 -14.08 -3.53
CA HIS A 94 2.75 -13.26 -2.39
C HIS A 94 3.55 -14.06 -1.35
N ARG A 95 3.16 -15.31 -1.10
CA ARG A 95 3.86 -16.23 -0.20
C ARG A 95 5.29 -16.52 -0.66
N ASP A 96 5.47 -16.92 -1.92
CA ASP A 96 6.75 -17.34 -2.48
C ASP A 96 7.72 -16.16 -2.61
N LEU A 97 7.21 -15.00 -3.04
CA LEU A 97 8.02 -13.78 -3.12
C LEU A 97 8.25 -13.10 -1.77
N LYS A 98 7.62 -13.59 -0.69
CA LYS A 98 7.64 -13.00 0.66
C LYS A 98 7.29 -11.50 0.64
N ILE A 99 6.26 -11.14 -0.13
CA ILE A 99 5.76 -9.76 -0.23
C ILE A 99 4.39 -9.67 0.45
N PRO A 100 4.25 -8.84 1.50
CA PRO A 100 2.97 -8.69 2.18
C PRO A 100 1.90 -8.07 1.28
N PHE A 101 0.66 -8.40 1.55
CA PHE A 101 -0.48 -7.73 0.95
C PHE A 101 -0.58 -6.29 1.43
N ILE A 102 -1.20 -5.42 0.62
CA ILE A 102 -1.40 -4.01 1.00
C ILE A 102 -2.13 -3.89 2.35
N ARG A 103 -3.10 -4.76 2.63
CA ARG A 103 -3.83 -4.74 3.90
C ARG A 103 -2.92 -4.96 5.10
N GLU A 104 -2.00 -5.91 5.00
CA GLU A 104 -1.04 -6.21 6.06
C GLU A 104 -0.11 -5.02 6.30
N VAL A 105 0.36 -4.38 5.22
CA VAL A 105 1.20 -3.18 5.32
C VAL A 105 0.43 -1.99 5.90
N ILE A 106 -0.86 -1.84 5.57
CA ILE A 106 -1.73 -0.81 6.19
C ILE A 106 -1.77 -1.05 7.70
N MET A 107 -2.10 -2.26 8.13
CA MET A 107 -2.23 -2.60 9.55
C MET A 107 -0.90 -2.40 10.30
N GLU A 108 0.19 -2.93 9.77
CA GLU A 108 1.53 -2.77 10.35
C GLU A 108 1.92 -1.29 10.52
N ARG A 109 1.65 -0.46 9.51
CA ARG A 109 1.99 0.96 9.54
C ARG A 109 1.06 1.75 10.45
N SER A 110 -0.23 1.39 10.51
CA SER A 110 -1.20 2.00 11.41
C SER A 110 -0.89 1.72 12.88
N CYS A 111 -0.54 0.48 13.24
CA CYS A 111 -0.10 0.15 14.60
C CYS A 111 1.16 0.94 14.97
N LYS A 112 2.20 0.90 14.13
CA LYS A 112 3.45 1.67 14.36
C LYS A 112 3.23 3.16 14.48
N HIS A 113 2.28 3.72 13.72
CA HIS A 113 1.93 5.13 13.80
C HIS A 113 1.28 5.47 15.15
N HIS A 114 0.39 4.60 15.62
CA HIS A 114 -0.29 4.75 16.90
C HIS A 114 0.67 4.65 18.08
N ASP A 115 1.54 3.64 18.10
CA ASP A 115 2.55 3.47 19.15
C ASP A 115 3.46 4.72 19.23
N ARG A 116 3.80 5.30 18.07
CA ARG A 116 4.56 6.56 18.02
C ARG A 116 3.79 7.77 18.54
N LEU A 117 2.47 7.79 18.38
CA LEU A 117 1.63 8.88 18.89
C LEU A 117 1.45 8.76 20.41
N SER A 118 1.32 7.54 20.95
CA SER A 118 1.22 7.31 22.39
C SER A 118 2.52 7.65 23.12
N ASP A 119 3.67 7.34 22.51
CA ASP A 119 4.98 7.53 23.13
C ASP A 119 5.55 8.95 22.95
N HIS A 120 4.88 9.81 22.19
CA HIS A 120 5.43 11.12 21.85
C HIS A 120 5.40 12.07 23.06
N PRO A 121 6.47 12.84 23.32
CA PRO A 121 6.54 13.78 24.45
C PRO A 121 5.53 14.96 24.38
N ASN A 122 4.75 15.06 23.29
CA ASN A 122 3.83 16.18 23.11
C ASN A 122 2.47 15.79 23.71
N PRO A 123 2.00 16.47 24.76
CA PRO A 123 0.77 16.11 25.46
C PRO A 123 -0.50 16.24 24.60
N LEU A 124 -0.43 16.96 23.47
CA LEU A 124 -1.58 17.13 22.56
C LEU A 124 -1.77 15.95 21.59
N LEU A 125 -0.76 15.10 21.39
CA LEU A 125 -0.85 14.00 20.43
C LEU A 125 -1.70 12.82 20.90
N PRO A 126 -1.67 12.43 22.19
CA PRO A 126 -2.59 11.42 22.72
C PRO A 126 -4.07 11.78 22.52
N LEU A 127 -4.42 13.08 22.56
CA LEU A 127 -5.80 13.55 22.30
C LEU A 127 -6.29 13.22 20.89
N LEU A 128 -5.39 12.97 19.93
CA LEU A 128 -5.76 12.54 18.58
C LEU A 128 -6.20 11.08 18.53
N LEU A 129 -5.93 10.31 19.58
CA LEU A 129 -6.32 8.90 19.71
C LEU A 129 -7.72 8.72 20.29
N ASP A 130 -8.29 9.76 20.87
CA ASP A 130 -9.59 9.69 21.52
C ASP A 130 -10.71 9.42 20.49
N PRO A 131 -11.59 8.43 20.74
CA PRO A 131 -12.66 8.09 19.83
C PRO A 131 -13.68 9.24 19.76
N THR A 132 -13.95 9.71 18.55
CA THR A 132 -15.02 10.70 18.31
C THR A 132 -16.39 10.04 18.52
N GLU A 133 -17.08 10.41 19.60
CA GLU A 133 -18.30 9.75 20.11
C GLU A 133 -19.50 9.80 19.16
N THR A 134 -19.56 10.73 18.20
CA THR A 134 -20.66 10.81 17.24
C THR A 134 -20.17 11.07 15.82
N ARG A 135 -20.25 10.03 14.98
CA ARG A 135 -19.90 10.14 13.56
C ARG A 135 -21.16 10.09 12.70
N ARG A 136 -21.44 11.15 11.93
CA ARG A 136 -22.56 11.19 10.97
C ARG A 136 -22.48 10.08 9.92
N LEU A 137 -21.27 9.73 9.48
CA LEU A 137 -21.03 8.75 8.42
C LEU A 137 -20.10 7.64 8.92
N LYS A 138 -20.46 6.38 8.64
CA LYS A 138 -19.69 5.17 8.98
C LYS A 138 -18.48 4.98 8.07
N ARG A 139 -17.61 5.98 7.96
CA ARG A 139 -16.34 5.87 7.24
C ARG A 139 -15.27 5.33 8.18
N LYS A 140 -14.38 4.50 7.64
CA LYS A 140 -13.16 4.12 8.34
C LYS A 140 -12.28 5.35 8.48
N LEU A 141 -11.87 5.65 9.70
CA LEU A 141 -10.84 6.62 10.03
C LEU A 141 -9.50 5.89 10.24
N PRO A 142 -8.36 6.61 10.23
CA PRO A 142 -7.06 6.02 10.52
C PRO A 142 -7.00 5.25 11.84
N LEU A 143 -7.77 5.68 12.84
CA LEU A 143 -7.92 5.01 14.14
C LEU A 143 -8.57 3.62 14.02
N ASP A 144 -9.53 3.45 13.11
CA ASP A 144 -10.28 2.20 12.91
C ASP A 144 -9.50 1.16 12.05
N LEU A 145 -8.20 1.38 11.83
CA LEU A 145 -7.33 0.51 11.02
C LEU A 145 -6.62 -0.57 11.86
N GLN A 146 -6.68 -0.46 13.18
CA GLN A 146 -6.10 -1.42 14.12
C GLN A 146 -6.97 -2.66 14.33
N ASP A 147 -8.26 -2.56 14.00
CA ASP A 147 -9.26 -3.64 14.08
C ASP A 147 -9.39 -4.49 12.79
#